data_AF-A0A3E3EF37-F1
#
_entry.id   AF-A0A3E3EF37-F1
#
_cell.length_a   1.000
_cell.length_b   1.000
_cell.length_c   1.000
_cell.angle_alpha   90.00
_cell.angle_beta   90.00
_cell.angle_gamma   90.00
#
_symmetry.space_group_name_H-M   'P 1'
#
loop_
_entity.id
_entity.type
_entity.pdbx_description
1 polymer ?
#
loop_
_entity_poly.entity_id
_entity_poly.type
_entity_poly.pdbx_seq_one_letter_code
_entity_poly.pdbx_strand_id
1 'polypeptide(L)'
;MNNDSDKVRLFVMDNTLTFIPQVFENRSFKNAEFKSFDHMKNMIEAIRHLSTENTGIEVYVLSSCSDAKSMHEKNRWYDKYLPSICETHRIFLNHAGYDRGVPGGVGINDFLLDCCTENLDRWKYAGGQGIKLKNELNENDYWKGLEILTDRKTSVFKYELISKISSAVIDTQFIGFLNEVDSALSRIGGIAVRKYTAKTKGEGSGEKCPKKIIEIDLTDGRER
;
A
#
# COMPACT_ATOMS: atom_id res chain seq x y z
N MET A 1 17.46 -12.20 -18.22
CA MET A 1 16.28 -11.32 -18.35
C MET A 1 16.02 -10.77 -16.96
N ASN A 2 15.97 -9.44 -16.81
CA ASN A 2 15.56 -8.87 -15.52
C ASN A 2 14.04 -9.08 -15.41
N ASN A 3 13.61 -9.77 -14.36
CA ASN A 3 12.20 -10.06 -14.16
C ASN A 3 11.57 -8.82 -13.51
N ASP A 4 10.77 -8.05 -14.26
CA ASP A 4 10.10 -6.86 -13.71
C ASP A 4 9.08 -7.21 -12.60
N SER A 5 8.76 -8.50 -12.41
CA SER A 5 8.01 -9.04 -11.28
C SER A 5 8.63 -8.78 -9.90
N ASP A 6 9.94 -8.56 -9.83
CA ASP A 6 10.68 -8.54 -8.57
C ASP A 6 10.81 -7.13 -7.98
N LYS A 7 10.35 -6.11 -8.72
CA LYS A 7 10.29 -4.72 -8.26
C LYS A 7 9.10 -4.51 -7.33
N VAL A 8 9.34 -3.79 -6.24
CA VAL A 8 8.30 -3.31 -5.34
C VAL A 8 7.74 -2.00 -5.88
N ARG A 9 6.43 -1.94 -6.13
CA ARG A 9 5.76 -0.74 -6.64
C ARG A 9 4.79 -0.19 -5.61
N LEU A 10 4.84 1.12 -5.37
CA LEU A 10 3.91 1.86 -4.53
C LEU A 10 3.04 2.75 -5.41
N PHE A 11 1.75 2.46 -5.46
CA PHE A 11 0.74 3.28 -6.09
C PHE A 11 0.04 4.13 -5.03
N VAL A 12 0.01 5.44 -5.23
CA VAL A 12 -0.69 6.37 -4.33
C VAL A 12 -1.89 6.93 -5.06
N MET A 13 -3.08 6.81 -4.47
CA MET A 13 -4.28 7.45 -5.00
C MET A 13 -4.17 8.97 -4.83
N ASP A 14 -4.39 9.72 -5.91
CA ASP A 14 -4.18 11.15 -5.92
C ASP A 14 -5.07 11.91 -4.93
N ASN A 15 -6.36 11.57 -4.87
CA ASN A 15 -7.33 12.12 -3.92
C ASN A 15 -6.93 11.91 -2.44
N THR A 16 -6.03 10.96 -2.16
CA THR A 16 -5.44 10.72 -0.84
C THR A 16 -4.36 11.74 -0.49
N LEU A 17 -3.64 12.28 -1.49
CA LEU A 17 -2.64 13.36 -1.34
C LEU A 17 -3.24 14.76 -1.54
N THR A 18 -4.25 14.89 -2.39
CA THR A 18 -4.92 16.15 -2.75
C THR A 18 -6.20 16.35 -1.94
N PHE A 19 -6.19 16.02 -0.65
CA PHE A 19 -7.37 16.19 0.18
C PHE A 19 -7.80 17.66 0.15
N ILE A 20 -9.08 17.90 -0.19
CA ILE A 20 -9.68 19.21 -0.47
C ILE A 20 -9.20 19.82 -1.82
N PRO A 21 -10.10 20.05 -2.82
CA PRO A 21 -11.45 20.57 -2.61
C PRO A 21 -12.59 19.91 -3.41
N GLN A 22 -13.27 18.92 -2.81
CA GLN A 22 -14.71 18.71 -3.08
C GLN A 22 -15.61 19.26 -1.95
N VAL A 23 -15.01 19.75 -0.85
CA VAL A 23 -15.73 20.27 0.33
C VAL A 23 -15.73 21.81 0.40
N PHE A 24 -14.81 22.51 -0.30
CA PHE A 24 -14.71 23.97 -0.21
C PHE A 24 -15.86 24.77 -0.84
N GLU A 25 -16.78 24.16 -1.59
CA GLU A 25 -17.97 24.89 -2.04
C GLU A 25 -19.01 25.11 -0.91
N ASN A 26 -19.03 24.29 0.16
CA ASN A 26 -20.03 24.43 1.22
C ASN A 26 -19.58 23.93 2.62
N ARG A 27 -19.17 24.89 3.47
CA ARG A 27 -19.30 25.00 4.96
C ARG A 27 -17.99 25.29 5.72
N SER A 28 -18.12 26.15 6.73
CA SER A 28 -17.06 26.75 7.54
C SER A 28 -16.39 25.79 8.54
N PHE A 29 -15.08 25.52 8.44
CA PHE A 29 -14.30 24.75 9.44
C PHE A 29 -12.86 25.24 9.64
N LYS A 30 -12.70 26.53 9.97
CA LYS A 30 -11.43 27.30 10.08
C LYS A 30 -10.27 26.68 10.89
N ASN A 31 -10.52 25.67 11.74
CA ASN A 31 -9.49 25.07 12.60
C ASN A 31 -9.01 23.68 12.16
N ALA A 32 -9.82 22.93 11.39
CA ALA A 32 -9.41 21.65 10.82
C ALA A 32 -8.48 21.86 9.61
N GLU A 33 -8.76 22.91 8.82
CA GLU A 33 -8.05 23.31 7.60
C GLU A 33 -6.52 23.31 7.74
N PHE A 34 -5.97 23.90 8.81
CA PHE A 34 -4.52 23.98 9.01
C PHE A 34 -3.85 22.63 9.32
N LYS A 35 -4.43 21.81 10.19
CA LYS A 35 -3.86 20.49 10.52
C LYS A 35 -3.89 19.55 9.33
N SER A 36 -5.01 19.48 8.62
CA SER A 36 -5.13 18.68 7.39
C SER A 36 -4.12 19.13 6.33
N PHE A 37 -3.87 20.44 6.21
CA PHE A 37 -2.88 20.99 5.27
C PHE A 37 -1.43 20.60 5.64
N ASP A 38 -1.06 20.64 6.92
CA ASP A 38 0.28 20.21 7.36
C ASP A 38 0.47 18.69 7.27
N HIS A 39 -0.57 17.90 7.55
CA HIS A 39 -0.56 16.45 7.32
C HIS A 39 -0.33 16.13 5.83
N MET A 40 -1.02 16.83 4.92
CA MET A 40 -0.79 16.67 3.48
C MET A 40 0.63 17.04 3.06
N LYS A 41 1.21 18.15 3.56
CA LYS A 41 2.61 18.49 3.28
C LYS A 41 3.56 17.38 3.74
N ASN A 42 3.35 16.83 4.94
CA ASN A 42 4.19 15.76 5.48
C ASN A 42 4.15 14.51 4.58
N MET A 43 2.96 14.14 4.07
CA MET A 43 2.79 13.02 3.16
C MET A 43 3.39 13.30 1.78
N ILE A 44 3.09 14.44 1.16
CA ILE A 44 3.64 14.84 -0.15
C ILE A 44 5.18 14.85 -0.11
N GLU A 45 5.77 15.42 0.93
CA GLU A 45 7.22 15.45 1.12
C GLU A 45 7.79 14.03 1.34
N ALA A 46 7.09 13.16 2.06
CA ALA A 46 7.51 11.77 2.25
C ALA A 46 7.43 10.95 0.94
N ILE A 47 6.36 11.09 0.16
CA ILE A 47 6.23 10.47 -1.17
C ILE A 47 7.29 11.02 -2.13
N ARG A 48 7.56 12.33 -2.09
CA ARG A 48 8.65 12.96 -2.85
C ARG A 48 9.98 12.31 -2.50
N HIS A 49 10.33 12.19 -1.22
CA HIS A 49 11.55 11.51 -0.76
C HIS A 49 11.63 10.07 -1.28
N LEU A 50 10.56 9.28 -1.13
CA LEU A 50 10.49 7.90 -1.63
C LEU A 50 10.79 7.79 -3.13
N SER A 51 10.23 8.72 -3.93
CA SER A 51 10.42 8.76 -5.39
C SER A 51 11.80 9.28 -5.84
N THR A 52 12.57 9.91 -4.96
CA THR A 52 13.90 10.48 -5.28
C THR A 52 15.07 9.72 -4.65
N GLU A 53 14.85 9.04 -3.53
CA GLU A 53 15.86 8.27 -2.81
C GLU A 53 15.91 6.84 -3.35
N ASN A 54 17.10 6.21 -3.34
CA ASN A 54 17.24 4.81 -3.74
C ASN A 54 16.71 3.87 -2.66
N THR A 55 15.38 3.78 -2.53
CA THR A 55 14.66 2.98 -1.55
C THR A 55 14.34 1.57 -2.03
N GLY A 56 14.52 1.28 -3.32
CA GLY A 56 14.07 0.04 -3.97
C GLY A 56 12.55 0.00 -4.24
N ILE A 57 11.82 1.08 -3.97
CA ILE A 57 10.38 1.21 -4.21
C ILE A 57 10.16 2.13 -5.41
N GLU A 58 9.49 1.64 -6.45
CA GLU A 58 9.07 2.45 -7.59
C GLU A 58 7.72 3.12 -7.30
N VAL A 59 7.63 4.44 -7.41
CA VAL A 59 6.45 5.21 -6.97
C VAL A 59 5.61 5.66 -8.16
N TYR A 60 4.32 5.34 -8.12
CA TYR A 60 3.30 5.71 -9.10
C TYR A 60 2.19 6.54 -8.45
N VAL A 61 1.54 7.39 -9.23
CA VAL A 61 0.28 8.04 -8.86
C VAL A 61 -0.86 7.45 -9.70
N LEU A 62 -1.92 7.01 -9.03
CA LEU A 62 -3.20 6.64 -9.66
C LEU A 62 -4.17 7.80 -9.52
N SER A 63 -4.83 8.15 -10.62
CA SER A 63 -5.71 9.32 -10.68
C SER A 63 -6.97 9.04 -11.48
N SER A 64 -8.12 9.48 -10.95
CA SER A 64 -9.37 9.53 -11.72
C SER A 64 -9.49 10.82 -12.52
N CYS A 65 -9.71 10.72 -13.83
CA CYS A 65 -9.99 11.87 -14.70
C CYS A 65 -11.25 11.64 -15.53
N SER A 66 -12.11 12.66 -15.55
CA SER A 66 -13.31 12.74 -16.40
C SER A 66 -12.98 13.11 -17.85
N ASP A 67 -11.94 13.92 -18.04
CA ASP A 67 -11.62 14.60 -19.30
C ASP A 67 -10.16 15.10 -19.33
N ALA A 68 -9.75 15.62 -20.49
CA ALA A 68 -8.40 16.15 -20.71
C ALA A 68 -8.08 17.41 -19.87
N LYS A 69 -9.08 18.24 -19.51
CA LYS A 69 -8.86 19.44 -18.69
C LYS A 69 -8.48 19.02 -17.27
N SER A 70 -9.22 18.07 -16.69
CA SER A 70 -8.91 17.44 -15.40
C SER A 70 -7.48 16.85 -15.40
N MET A 71 -7.12 16.12 -16.46
CA MET A 71 -5.78 15.54 -16.61
C MET A 71 -4.68 16.62 -16.66
N HIS A 72 -4.88 17.72 -17.40
CA HIS A 72 -3.92 18.83 -17.45
C HIS A 72 -3.78 19.55 -16.10
N GLU A 73 -4.88 19.78 -15.37
CA GLU A 73 -4.85 20.41 -14.05
C GLU A 73 -4.11 19.54 -13.03
N LYS A 74 -4.34 18.22 -13.05
CA LYS A 74 -3.64 17.26 -12.19
C LYS A 74 -2.16 17.11 -12.55
N ASN A 75 -1.81 17.05 -13.84
CA ASN A 75 -0.40 17.07 -14.25
C ASN A 75 0.35 18.30 -13.73
N ARG A 76 -0.21 19.50 -13.87
CA ARG A 76 0.38 20.73 -13.28
C ARG A 76 0.52 20.66 -11.76
N TRP A 77 -0.38 19.97 -11.07
CA TRP A 77 -0.25 19.74 -9.63
C TRP A 77 0.91 18.79 -9.32
N TYR A 78 1.04 17.67 -10.05
CA TYR A 78 2.17 16.74 -9.89
C TYR A 78 3.51 17.41 -10.25
N ASP A 79 3.59 18.19 -11.32
CA ASP A 79 4.79 18.94 -11.70
C ASP A 79 5.25 19.92 -10.61
N LYS A 80 4.30 20.45 -9.83
CA LYS A 80 4.58 21.41 -8.74
C LYS A 80 4.95 20.72 -7.42
N TYR A 81 4.30 19.61 -7.08
CA TYR A 81 4.38 19.00 -5.74
C TYR A 81 5.10 17.65 -5.70
N LEU A 82 5.12 16.90 -6.82
CA LEU A 82 5.77 15.60 -7.00
C LEU A 82 6.59 15.55 -8.31
N PRO A 83 7.49 16.52 -8.58
CA PRO A 83 8.17 16.67 -9.88
C PRO A 83 9.04 15.46 -10.28
N SER A 84 9.43 14.62 -9.31
CA SER A 84 10.15 13.37 -9.51
C SER A 84 9.31 12.23 -10.09
N ILE A 85 7.98 12.30 -9.96
CA ILE A 85 7.06 11.33 -10.56
C ILE A 85 6.74 11.83 -11.97
N CYS A 86 7.45 11.29 -12.96
CA CYS A 86 7.30 11.67 -14.37
C CYS A 86 6.01 11.08 -15.00
N GLU A 87 5.69 11.49 -16.24
CA GLU A 87 4.42 11.13 -16.90
C GLU A 87 4.18 9.62 -17.00
N THR A 88 5.21 8.80 -17.20
CA THR A 88 5.07 7.32 -17.27
C THR A 88 4.70 6.68 -15.93
N HIS A 89 4.88 7.41 -14.81
CA HIS A 89 4.47 6.99 -13.46
C HIS A 89 3.15 7.62 -13.02
N ARG A 90 2.46 8.36 -13.90
CA ARG A 90 1.13 8.98 -13.66
C ARG A 90 0.06 8.24 -14.45
N ILE A 91 -0.71 7.40 -13.76
CA ILE A 91 -1.72 6.54 -14.37
C ILE A 91 -3.09 7.20 -14.20
N PHE A 92 -3.59 7.77 -15.30
CA PHE A 92 -4.91 8.41 -15.39
C PHE A 92 -5.96 7.44 -15.91
N LEU A 93 -7.07 7.31 -15.18
CA LEU A 93 -8.14 6.35 -15.47
C LEU A 93 -9.50 7.03 -15.38
N ASN A 94 -10.50 6.50 -16.07
CA ASN A 94 -11.88 6.89 -15.80
C ASN A 94 -12.31 6.36 -14.41
N HIS A 95 -13.44 6.83 -13.89
CA HIS A 95 -13.81 6.70 -12.46
C HIS A 95 -13.97 5.26 -11.90
N ALA A 96 -13.69 4.19 -12.66
CA ALA A 96 -13.78 2.81 -12.21
C ALA A 96 -12.63 1.93 -12.75
N GLY A 97 -12.13 1.02 -11.91
CA GLY A 97 -11.18 -0.02 -12.31
C GLY A 97 -9.71 0.39 -12.21
N TYR A 98 -9.31 1.02 -11.09
CA TYR A 98 -7.93 1.44 -10.84
C TYR A 98 -6.91 0.30 -10.96
N ASP A 99 -7.32 -0.91 -10.57
CA ASP A 99 -6.62 -2.19 -10.75
C ASP A 99 -6.31 -2.53 -12.22
N ARG A 100 -7.19 -2.15 -13.16
CA ARG A 100 -7.08 -2.50 -14.58
C ARG A 100 -6.16 -1.58 -15.36
N GLY A 101 -5.85 -0.41 -14.80
CA GLY A 101 -4.95 0.57 -15.41
C GLY A 101 -3.47 0.33 -15.12
N VAL A 102 -3.15 -0.64 -14.26
CA VAL A 102 -1.77 -0.89 -13.82
C VAL A 102 -0.98 -1.60 -14.93
N PRO A 103 0.19 -1.05 -15.35
CA PRO A 103 1.06 -1.72 -16.31
C PRO A 103 1.48 -3.11 -15.83
N GLY A 104 1.24 -4.14 -16.65
CA GLY A 104 1.50 -5.54 -16.28
C GLY A 104 0.47 -6.17 -15.34
N GLY A 105 -0.60 -5.44 -14.97
CA GLY A 105 -1.56 -5.84 -13.94
C GLY A 105 -1.07 -5.56 -12.51
N VAL A 106 -1.97 -5.74 -11.55
CA VAL A 106 -1.65 -5.74 -10.12
C VAL A 106 -1.06 -7.10 -9.75
N GLY A 107 0.05 -7.10 -9.01
CA GLY A 107 0.72 -8.27 -8.48
C GLY A 107 1.11 -8.12 -7.02
N ILE A 108 1.69 -9.18 -6.44
CA ILE A 108 1.89 -9.29 -4.99
C ILE A 108 2.89 -8.29 -4.39
N ASN A 109 3.79 -7.74 -5.22
CA ASN A 109 4.75 -6.70 -4.86
C ASN A 109 4.20 -5.27 -5.04
N ASP A 110 2.90 -5.12 -5.37
CA ASP A 110 2.26 -3.85 -5.62
C ASP A 110 1.39 -3.38 -4.44
N PHE A 111 1.75 -2.21 -3.90
CA PHE A 111 1.11 -1.62 -2.74
C PHE A 111 0.23 -0.43 -3.15
N LEU A 112 -1.02 -0.39 -2.69
CA LEU A 112 -1.90 0.77 -2.81
C LEU A 112 -1.96 1.54 -1.49
N LEU A 113 -1.61 2.83 -1.52
CA LEU A 113 -1.86 3.77 -0.44
C LEU A 113 -3.12 4.60 -0.77
N ASP A 114 -4.20 4.36 -0.03
CA ASP A 114 -5.48 5.07 -0.15
C ASP A 114 -6.20 5.15 1.22
N CYS A 115 -7.05 6.15 1.40
CA CYS A 115 -8.02 6.25 2.48
C CYS A 115 -9.30 5.43 2.24
N CYS A 116 -9.66 5.12 0.99
CA CYS A 116 -10.91 4.43 0.63
C CYS A 116 -10.82 2.90 0.79
N THR A 117 -11.62 2.31 1.69
CA THR A 117 -11.65 0.84 1.88
C THR A 117 -12.03 0.08 0.60
N GLU A 118 -12.98 0.58 -0.19
CA GLU A 118 -13.43 -0.13 -1.40
C GLU A 118 -12.32 -0.27 -2.45
N ASN A 119 -11.49 0.77 -2.64
CA ASN A 119 -10.34 0.71 -3.53
C ASN A 119 -9.28 -0.29 -3.02
N LEU A 120 -9.04 -0.31 -1.71
CA LEU A 120 -8.08 -1.23 -1.09
C LEU A 120 -8.53 -2.70 -1.16
N ASP A 121 -9.83 -2.97 -0.99
CA ASP A 121 -10.41 -4.31 -1.15
C ASP A 121 -10.35 -4.77 -2.61
N ARG A 122 -10.66 -3.89 -3.58
CA ARG A 122 -10.51 -4.17 -5.01
C ARG A 122 -9.05 -4.44 -5.39
N TRP A 123 -8.11 -3.64 -4.88
CA TRP A 123 -6.67 -3.84 -5.10
C TRP A 123 -6.17 -5.18 -4.57
N LYS A 124 -6.63 -5.56 -3.37
CA LYS A 124 -6.35 -6.85 -2.77
C LYS A 124 -6.95 -8.01 -3.56
N TYR A 125 -8.17 -7.86 -4.08
CA TYR A 125 -8.81 -8.85 -4.95
C TYR A 125 -8.04 -9.03 -6.27
N ALA A 126 -7.44 -7.97 -6.80
CA ALA A 126 -6.58 -8.02 -7.98
C ALA A 126 -5.19 -8.65 -7.73
N GLY A 127 -4.87 -9.03 -6.48
CA GLY A 127 -3.62 -9.72 -6.11
C GLY A 127 -2.55 -8.84 -5.43
N GLY A 128 -2.84 -7.56 -5.23
CA GLY A 128 -1.93 -6.60 -4.59
C GLY A 128 -2.16 -6.45 -3.08
N GLN A 129 -1.50 -5.47 -2.48
CA GLN A 129 -1.52 -5.22 -1.03
C GLN A 129 -2.02 -3.80 -0.72
N GLY A 130 -3.00 -3.69 0.18
CA GLY A 130 -3.55 -2.40 0.60
C GLY A 130 -2.86 -1.85 1.86
N ILE A 131 -2.58 -0.54 1.86
CA ILE A 131 -2.16 0.24 3.03
C ILE A 131 -3.19 1.37 3.22
N LYS A 132 -4.04 1.26 4.24
CA LYS A 132 -5.05 2.29 4.52
C LYS A 132 -4.43 3.51 5.17
N LEU A 133 -4.66 4.67 4.57
CA LEU A 133 -4.40 5.95 5.20
C LEU A 133 -5.55 6.28 6.15
N LYS A 134 -5.27 6.25 7.46
CA LYS A 134 -6.22 6.53 8.54
C LYS A 134 -6.14 7.98 9.00
N ASN A 135 -7.29 8.62 9.15
CA ASN A 135 -7.49 10.00 9.60
C ASN A 135 -8.78 10.14 10.42
N GLU A 136 -9.02 11.33 10.97
CA GLU A 136 -10.19 11.66 11.81
C GLU A 136 -11.55 11.45 11.11
N LEU A 137 -11.59 11.38 9.76
CA LEU A 137 -12.83 11.21 8.98
C LEU A 137 -13.14 9.75 8.65
N ASN A 138 -12.14 8.86 8.67
CA ASN A 138 -12.28 7.44 8.36
C ASN A 138 -11.82 6.51 9.51
N GLU A 139 -11.75 7.04 10.73
CA GLU A 139 -11.37 6.31 11.95
C GLU A 139 -12.26 5.07 12.16
N ASN A 140 -13.57 5.21 11.94
CA ASN A 140 -14.55 4.13 12.07
C ASN A 140 -14.63 3.17 10.87
N ASP A 141 -13.92 3.43 9.77
CA ASP A 141 -13.91 2.52 8.62
C ASP A 141 -13.32 1.17 9.01
N TYR A 142 -14.04 0.11 8.67
CA TYR A 142 -13.53 -1.24 8.78
C TYR A 142 -12.41 -1.49 7.77
N TRP A 143 -11.27 -1.95 8.27
CA TRP A 143 -10.16 -2.44 7.46
C TRP A 143 -9.35 -3.45 8.28
N LYS A 144 -8.77 -4.45 7.59
CA LYS A 144 -8.07 -5.60 8.20
C LYS A 144 -6.66 -5.81 7.64
N GLY A 145 -6.12 -4.80 6.96
CA GLY A 145 -4.78 -4.83 6.37
C GLY A 145 -3.83 -3.87 7.10
N LEU A 146 -2.79 -3.43 6.37
CA LEU A 146 -1.83 -2.46 6.85
C LEU A 146 -2.49 -1.08 6.96
N GLU A 147 -2.12 -0.30 7.98
CA GLU A 147 -2.63 1.08 8.19
C GLU A 147 -1.49 2.04 8.52
N ILE A 148 -1.61 3.30 8.12
CA ILE A 148 -0.72 4.40 8.51
C ILE A 148 -1.56 5.65 8.84
N LEU A 149 -1.19 6.41 9.87
CA LEU A 149 -1.91 7.62 10.28
C LEU A 149 -1.46 8.85 9.46
N THR A 150 -2.38 9.78 9.18
CA THR A 150 -2.05 11.05 8.51
C THR A 150 -1.27 12.04 9.39
N ASP A 151 -1.37 11.92 10.71
CA ASP A 151 -0.84 12.90 11.68
C ASP A 151 0.69 12.81 11.89
N ARG A 152 1.35 11.92 11.15
CA ARG A 152 2.78 11.68 11.23
C ARG A 152 3.59 12.86 10.67
N LYS A 153 4.74 13.12 11.29
CA LYS A 153 5.82 13.93 10.69
C LYS A 153 6.38 13.21 9.47
N THR A 154 6.84 13.95 8.45
CA THR A 154 7.40 13.45 7.19
C THR A 154 8.31 12.21 7.34
N SER A 155 9.34 12.30 8.20
CA SER A 155 10.29 11.20 8.38
C SER A 155 9.65 9.96 9.00
N VAL A 156 8.77 10.14 9.98
CA VAL A 156 8.02 9.04 10.62
C VAL A 156 7.10 8.39 9.59
N PHE A 157 6.36 9.18 8.80
CA PHE A 157 5.50 8.67 7.74
C PHE A 157 6.29 7.85 6.71
N LYS A 158 7.42 8.40 6.23
CA LYS A 158 8.30 7.73 5.26
C LYS A 158 8.80 6.38 5.77
N TYR A 159 9.40 6.34 6.97
CA TYR A 159 9.96 5.10 7.51
C TYR A 159 8.88 4.10 7.96
N GLU A 160 7.72 4.57 8.44
CA GLU A 160 6.58 3.71 8.75
C GLU A 160 6.01 3.05 7.48
N LEU A 161 5.95 3.78 6.36
CA LEU A 161 5.51 3.26 5.06
C LEU A 161 6.52 2.25 4.48
N ILE A 162 7.82 2.57 4.46
CA ILE A 162 8.88 1.63 4.05
C ILE A 162 8.82 0.35 4.90
N SER A 163 8.73 0.48 6.23
CA SER A 163 8.71 -0.67 7.15
C SER A 163 7.54 -1.61 6.89
N LYS A 164 6.34 -1.08 6.64
CA LYS A 164 5.16 -1.89 6.28
C LYS A 164 5.33 -2.61 4.95
N ILE A 165 5.82 -1.89 3.92
CA ILE A 165 6.09 -2.46 2.59
C ILE A 165 7.14 -3.59 2.70
N SER A 166 8.30 -3.33 3.31
CA SER A 166 9.37 -4.32 3.46
C SER A 166 8.93 -5.55 4.28
N SER A 167 8.20 -5.36 5.39
CA SER A 167 7.68 -6.47 6.20
C SER A 167 6.71 -7.35 5.41
N ALA A 168 5.86 -6.74 4.58
CA ALA A 168 4.88 -7.45 3.75
C ALA A 168 5.50 -8.18 2.56
N VAL A 169 6.57 -7.64 1.97
CA VAL A 169 7.39 -8.33 0.96
C VAL A 169 8.10 -9.54 1.59
N ILE A 170 8.69 -9.39 2.78
CA ILE A 170 9.32 -10.51 3.51
C ILE A 170 8.30 -11.61 3.84
N ASP A 171 7.12 -11.26 4.34
CA ASP A 171 6.04 -12.23 4.61
C ASP A 171 5.64 -12.99 3.35
N THR A 172 5.52 -12.29 2.23
CA THR A 172 5.18 -12.87 0.93
C THR A 172 6.26 -13.84 0.45
N GLN A 173 7.53 -13.43 0.47
CA GLN A 173 8.66 -14.26 0.05
C GLN A 173 8.79 -15.51 0.93
N PHE A 174 8.58 -15.37 2.23
CA PHE A 174 8.60 -16.51 3.16
C PHE A 174 7.45 -17.50 2.90
N ILE A 175 6.24 -17.01 2.64
CA ILE A 175 5.11 -17.86 2.24
C ILE A 175 5.39 -18.56 0.89
N GLY A 176 6.00 -17.85 -0.07
CA GLY A 176 6.43 -18.43 -1.35
C GLY A 176 7.41 -19.60 -1.15
N PHE A 177 8.45 -19.39 -0.34
CA PHE A 177 9.43 -20.43 0.00
C PHE A 177 8.77 -21.66 0.66
N LEU A 178 7.83 -21.47 1.59
CA LEU A 178 7.11 -22.60 2.22
C LEU A 178 6.34 -23.41 1.17
N ASN A 179 5.58 -22.75 0.29
CA ASN A 179 4.84 -23.42 -0.79
C ASN A 179 5.76 -24.20 -1.76
N GLU A 180 6.97 -23.70 -2.02
CA GLU A 180 7.97 -24.43 -2.82
C GLU A 180 8.46 -25.70 -2.11
N VAL A 181 8.71 -25.63 -0.79
CA VAL A 181 9.07 -26.78 0.04
C VAL A 181 7.95 -27.82 0.06
N ASP A 182 6.69 -27.42 0.20
CA ASP A 182 5.54 -28.34 0.13
C ASP A 182 5.43 -29.02 -1.25
N SER A 183 5.62 -28.24 -2.32
CA SER A 183 5.60 -28.76 -3.68
C SER A 183 6.73 -29.76 -3.93
N ALA A 184 7.90 -29.55 -3.33
CA ALA A 184 9.00 -30.50 -3.38
C ALA A 184 8.69 -31.78 -2.58
N LEU A 185 8.24 -31.65 -1.32
CA LEU A 185 7.89 -32.80 -0.46
C LEU A 185 6.79 -33.68 -1.10
N SER A 186 5.75 -33.05 -1.65
CA SER A 186 4.65 -33.73 -2.34
C SER A 186 5.11 -34.62 -3.50
N ARG A 187 6.19 -34.23 -4.22
CA ARG A 187 6.75 -35.00 -5.34
C ARG A 187 7.56 -36.22 -4.90
N ILE A 188 8.02 -36.25 -3.64
CA ILE A 188 8.85 -37.34 -3.09
C ILE A 188 7.95 -38.46 -2.52
N GLY A 189 6.62 -38.33 -2.59
CA GLY A 189 5.66 -39.38 -2.25
C GLY A 189 5.46 -39.60 -0.75
N GLY A 190 5.96 -38.70 0.09
CA GLY A 190 5.85 -38.77 1.54
C GLY A 190 5.39 -37.45 2.16
N ILE A 191 4.30 -37.53 2.94
CA ILE A 191 3.70 -36.47 3.78
C ILE A 191 2.81 -35.49 2.99
N ALA A 192 1.51 -35.50 3.30
CA ALA A 192 0.54 -34.52 2.82
C ALA A 192 0.32 -33.42 3.86
N VAL A 193 0.81 -32.21 3.55
CA VAL A 193 0.99 -31.04 4.42
C VAL A 193 0.97 -29.76 3.56
N ARG A 194 0.39 -28.62 3.95
CA ARG A 194 -0.72 -28.32 4.90
C ARG A 194 -1.41 -27.01 4.40
N LYS A 195 -2.00 -26.20 5.30
CA LYS A 195 -2.34 -24.79 5.05
C LYS A 195 -1.48 -23.91 5.94
N TYR A 196 -0.87 -22.89 5.35
CA TYR A 196 -0.05 -21.91 6.07
C TYR A 196 -0.85 -20.63 6.30
N THR A 197 -0.83 -20.13 7.53
CA THR A 197 -1.41 -18.83 7.88
C THR A 197 -0.42 -18.05 8.75
N ALA A 198 0.14 -16.97 8.22
CA ALA A 198 0.89 -16.03 9.03
C ALA A 198 -0.07 -15.33 10.02
N LYS A 199 0.14 -15.54 11.33
CA LYS A 199 -0.53 -14.79 12.40
C LYS A 199 0.50 -13.93 13.11
N THR A 200 0.29 -12.62 13.13
CA THR A 200 1.05 -11.71 13.98
C THR A 200 0.41 -11.66 15.37
N LYS A 201 1.06 -12.25 16.39
CA LYS A 201 0.76 -11.90 17.79
C LYS A 201 1.30 -10.50 18.06
N GLY A 202 0.44 -9.61 18.54
CA GLY A 202 0.90 -8.38 19.21
C GLY A 202 1.32 -8.75 20.63
N GLU A 203 2.62 -8.76 20.90
CA GLU A 203 3.11 -8.98 22.27
C GLU A 203 2.94 -7.71 23.12
N GLY A 204 2.60 -7.92 24.39
CA GLY A 204 2.39 -6.85 25.35
C GLY A 204 3.65 -6.02 25.64
N SER A 205 3.44 -4.80 26.12
CA SER A 205 4.48 -3.83 26.48
C SER A 205 5.61 -4.45 27.32
N GLY A 206 6.81 -4.59 26.74
CA GLY A 206 7.98 -5.07 27.48
C GLY A 206 9.28 -5.16 26.67
N GLU A 207 9.26 -5.76 25.48
CA GLU A 207 10.48 -5.95 24.68
C GLU A 207 10.82 -4.77 23.76
N LYS A 208 12.11 -4.40 23.70
CA LYS A 208 12.62 -3.28 22.88
C LYS A 208 12.65 -3.54 21.36
N CYS A 209 12.32 -4.75 20.92
CA CYS A 209 12.10 -5.12 19.52
C CYS A 209 10.98 -6.18 19.48
N PRO A 210 9.86 -5.96 18.78
CA PRO A 210 8.81 -6.97 18.68
C PRO A 210 9.31 -8.17 17.86
N LYS A 211 9.37 -9.36 18.48
CA LYS A 211 9.69 -10.59 17.76
C LYS A 211 8.45 -11.07 17.01
N LYS A 212 8.53 -11.17 15.68
CA LYS A 212 7.46 -11.73 14.85
C LYS A 212 7.50 -13.26 14.92
N ILE A 213 6.87 -13.84 15.94
CA ILE A 213 6.77 -15.30 16.09
C ILE A 213 5.76 -15.84 15.08
N ILE A 214 6.24 -16.65 14.12
CA ILE A 214 5.40 -17.40 13.19
C ILE A 214 5.21 -18.81 13.76
N GLU A 215 4.02 -19.10 14.27
CA GLU A 215 3.64 -20.45 14.70
C GLU A 215 3.30 -21.30 13.46
N ILE A 216 4.07 -22.36 13.23
CA ILE A 216 3.81 -23.37 12.19
C ILE A 216 3.08 -24.54 12.86
N ASP A 217 1.82 -24.76 12.50
CA ASP A 217 1.02 -25.83 13.12
C ASP A 217 1.32 -27.22 12.51
N LEU A 218 1.75 -28.14 13.38
CA LEU A 218 2.21 -29.54 13.22
C LEU A 218 1.16 -30.63 12.90
N THR A 219 -0.08 -30.36 12.46
CA THR A 219 -1.11 -31.43 12.35
C THR A 219 -0.86 -32.49 11.25
N ASP A 220 -0.86 -33.78 11.58
CA ASP A 220 -0.72 -34.90 10.62
C ASP A 220 -2.09 -35.29 10.03
N GLY A 221 -2.20 -35.28 8.70
CA GLY A 221 -3.46 -35.43 7.95
C GLY A 221 -3.89 -36.88 7.71
N ARG A 222 -3.60 -37.82 8.61
CA ARG A 222 -4.04 -39.22 8.51
C ARG A 222 -5.39 -39.45 9.17
N GLU A 223 -6.46 -38.95 8.55
CA GLU A 223 -7.77 -39.59 8.72
C GLU A 223 -7.84 -40.87 7.88
N ARG A 224 -8.64 -41.83 8.35
CA ARG A 224 -8.59 -43.25 7.97
C ARG A 224 -9.38 -43.59 6.70
#